data_AF-A0A920TL31-F1
#
_entry.id   AF-A0A920TL31-F1
#
_cell.length_a   1.000
_cell.length_b   1.000
_cell.length_c   1.000
_cell.angle_alpha   90.00
_cell.angle_beta   90.00
_cell.angle_gamma   90.00
#
_symmetry.space_group_name_H-M   'P 1'
#
loop_
_entity.id
_entity.type
_entity.pdbx_description
1 polymer ?
#
loop_
_entity_poly.entity_id
_entity_poly.type
_entity_poly.pdbx_seq_one_letter_code
_entity_poly.pdbx_strand_id
1 'polypeptide(L)'
;MSGVGWSSTVSYSWPQLLGIISVITMSMGNLVAVQQSSVKRMLAYSSIAHAGYMLMALPTISSEGVFGIMIYLVMYLFMNLGAFFV
;
A
#
# COMPACT_ATOMS: atom_id res chain seq x y z
N MET A 1 36.17 -22.29 25.16
CA MET A 1 35.16 -23.32 25.50
C MET A 1 33.81 -22.69 25.29
N SER A 2 32.98 -23.34 24.45
CA SER A 2 31.52 -23.21 24.27
C SER A 2 30.92 -21.80 24.40
N GLY A 3 30.36 -21.21 23.36
CA GLY A 3 29.49 -21.86 22.39
C GLY A 3 28.21 -21.04 22.29
N VAL A 4 27.61 -21.12 21.11
CA VAL A 4 26.31 -20.54 20.76
C VAL A 4 26.33 -19.02 20.60
N GLY A 5 26.76 -18.57 19.42
CA GLY A 5 26.24 -17.33 18.84
C GLY A 5 24.76 -17.57 18.54
N TRP A 6 23.91 -17.34 19.53
CA TRP A 6 22.48 -17.45 19.44
C TRP A 6 22.02 -16.68 18.20
N SER A 7 21.28 -17.38 17.35
CA SER A 7 20.69 -16.86 16.12
C SER A 7 20.28 -15.40 16.29
N SER A 8 20.70 -14.56 15.35
CA SER A 8 20.08 -13.25 15.14
C SER A 8 18.58 -13.52 15.01
N THR A 9 17.84 -13.25 16.09
CA THR A 9 16.38 -13.26 16.06
C THR A 9 16.01 -12.31 14.93
N VAL A 10 15.38 -12.84 13.89
CA VAL A 10 14.93 -12.04 12.75
C VAL A 10 13.94 -11.03 13.32
N SER A 11 14.43 -9.85 13.63
CA SER A 11 13.68 -8.78 14.25
C SER A 11 13.12 -7.95 13.11
N TYR A 12 11.91 -8.29 12.68
CA TYR A 12 11.21 -7.49 11.67
C TYR A 12 10.92 -6.11 12.25
N SER A 13 11.54 -5.09 11.68
CA SER A 13 11.19 -3.72 12.04
C SER A 13 9.85 -3.35 11.40
N TRP A 14 9.09 -2.50 12.09
CA TRP A 14 7.76 -2.07 11.65
C TRP A 14 7.72 -1.49 10.22
N PRO A 15 8.78 -0.83 9.69
CA PRO A 15 8.77 -0.37 8.30
C PRO A 15 8.74 -1.50 7.29
N GLN A 16 9.47 -2.58 7.54
CA GLN A 16 9.51 -3.77 6.69
C GLN A 16 8.16 -4.47 6.70
N LEU A 17 7.52 -4.56 7.87
CA LEU A 17 6.16 -5.10 7.98
C LEU A 17 5.16 -4.29 7.15
N LEU A 18 5.19 -2.96 7.26
CA LEU A 18 4.35 -2.08 6.45
C LEU A 18 4.66 -2.17 4.96
N GLY A 19 5.94 -2.30 4.59
CA GLY A 19 6.34 -2.52 3.20
C GLY A 19 5.76 -3.80 2.62
N ILE A 20 5.80 -4.90 3.38
CA ILE A 20 5.19 -6.19 2.99
C ILE A 20 3.67 -6.03 2.84
N ILE A 21 3.00 -5.40 3.81
CA ILE A 21 1.55 -5.15 3.75
C ILE A 21 1.22 -4.31 2.52
N SER A 22 1.96 -3.25 2.25
CA SER A 22 1.80 -2.39 1.08
C SER A 22 1.87 -3.19 -0.23
N VAL A 23 2.88 -4.04 -0.39
CA VAL A 23 3.05 -4.91 -1.57
C VAL A 23 1.87 -5.87 -1.73
N ILE A 24 1.43 -6.50 -0.64
CA ILE A 24 0.27 -7.41 -0.66
C ILE A 24 -1.00 -6.66 -1.04
N THR A 25 -1.25 -5.50 -0.42
CA THR A 25 -2.43 -4.67 -0.65
C THR A 25 -2.53 -4.20 -2.10
N MET A 26 -1.44 -3.68 -2.68
CA MET A 26 -1.43 -3.22 -4.08
C MET A 26 -1.58 -4.37 -5.07
N SER A 27 -0.89 -5.50 -4.82
CA SER A 27 -0.95 -6.67 -5.69
C SER A 27 -2.34 -7.29 -5.70
N MET A 28 -2.91 -7.51 -4.51
CA MET A 28 -4.23 -8.12 -4.37
C MET A 28 -5.34 -7.21 -4.88
N GLY A 29 -5.27 -5.90 -4.61
CA GLY A 29 -6.23 -4.93 -5.13
C GLY A 29 -6.28 -4.91 -6.66
N ASN A 30 -5.11 -4.86 -7.33
CA ASN A 30 -5.04 -4.85 -8.79
C ASN A 30 -5.50 -6.17 -9.41
N LEU A 31 -4.99 -7.31 -8.91
CA LEU A 31 -5.30 -8.62 -9.49
C LEU A 31 -6.79 -8.98 -9.35
N VAL A 32 -7.38 -8.66 -8.20
CA VAL A 32 -8.81 -8.92 -7.96
C VAL A 32 -9.68 -7.95 -8.75
N ALA A 33 -9.27 -6.68 -8.91
CA ALA A 33 -10.03 -5.69 -9.69
C ALA A 33 -10.22 -6.13 -11.15
N VAL A 34 -9.18 -6.69 -11.79
CA VAL A 34 -9.24 -7.15 -13.20
C VAL A 34 -10.29 -8.26 -13.40
N GLN A 35 -10.51 -9.10 -12.38
CA GLN A 35 -11.48 -10.20 -12.47
C GLN A 35 -12.92 -9.77 -12.13
N GLN A 36 -13.15 -8.53 -11.70
CA GLN A 36 -14.49 -8.08 -11.33
C GLN A 36 -15.35 -7.76 -12.56
N SER A 37 -16.53 -8.38 -12.62
CA SER A 37 -17.57 -8.09 -13.61
C SER A 37 -18.38 -6.82 -13.33
N SER A 38 -18.37 -6.35 -12.09
CA SER A 38 -19.11 -5.16 -11.67
C SER A 38 -18.17 -3.97 -11.52
N VAL A 39 -18.47 -2.87 -12.20
CA VAL A 39 -17.70 -1.62 -12.12
C VAL A 39 -17.59 -1.11 -10.68
N LYS A 40 -18.68 -1.12 -9.90
CA LYS A 40 -18.64 -0.71 -8.49
C LYS A 40 -17.68 -1.56 -7.64
N ARG A 41 -17.64 -2.88 -7.86
CA ARG A 41 -16.67 -3.75 -7.15
C ARG A 41 -15.25 -3.54 -7.64
N MET A 42 -15.07 -3.35 -8.95
CA MET A 42 -13.78 -3.03 -9.55
C MET A 42 -13.18 -1.75 -8.95
N LEU A 43 -13.98 -0.68 -8.82
CA LEU A 43 -13.57 0.58 -8.20
C LEU A 43 -13.21 0.42 -6.71
N ALA A 44 -13.96 -0.41 -5.98
CA ALA A 44 -13.64 -0.72 -4.59
C ALA A 44 -12.27 -1.41 -4.45
N TYR A 45 -11.96 -2.40 -5.29
CA TYR A 45 -10.65 -3.07 -5.27
C TYR A 45 -9.51 -2.17 -5.78
N SER A 46 -9.78 -1.31 -6.76
CA SER A 46 -8.83 -0.26 -7.18
C SER A 46 -8.50 0.69 -6.01
N SER A 47 -9.49 1.05 -5.20
CA SER A 47 -9.29 1.89 -4.01
C SER A 47 -8.37 1.24 -2.98
N ILE A 48 -8.49 -0.08 -2.81
CA ILE A 48 -7.60 -0.86 -1.96
C ILE A 48 -6.17 -0.80 -2.51
N ALA A 49 -5.97 -0.95 -3.82
CA ALA A 49 -4.65 -0.86 -4.42
C ALA A 49 -4.01 0.52 -4.24
N HIS A 50 -4.78 1.60 -4.42
CA HIS A 50 -4.33 2.98 -4.20
C HIS A 50 -3.88 3.23 -2.76
N ALA A 51 -4.60 2.69 -1.77
CA ALA A 51 -4.16 2.73 -0.38
C ALA A 51 -2.82 2.01 -0.18
N GLY A 52 -2.60 0.89 -0.86
CA GLY A 52 -1.33 0.17 -0.87
C GLY A 52 -0.14 1.01 -1.37
N TYR A 53 -0.32 1.78 -2.45
CA TYR A 53 0.73 2.66 -2.97
C TYR A 53 1.12 3.77 -1.98
N MET A 54 0.13 4.41 -1.35
CA MET A 54 0.40 5.42 -0.32
C MET A 54 1.09 4.81 0.91
N LEU A 55 0.68 3.60 1.29
CA LEU A 55 1.29 2.85 2.39
C LEU A 55 2.76 2.49 2.13
N MET A 56 3.22 2.45 0.87
CA MET A 56 4.62 2.19 0.54
C MET A 56 5.54 3.33 1.01
N ALA A 57 5.06 4.58 0.98
CA ALA A 57 5.83 5.76 1.37
C ALA A 57 5.76 6.04 2.88
N LEU A 58 4.69 5.62 3.56
CA LEU A 58 4.46 5.86 4.99
C LEU A 58 5.63 5.46 5.91
N PRO A 59 6.33 4.32 5.70
CA PRO A 59 7.37 3.85 6.61
C PRO A 59 8.67 4.64 6.54
N THR A 60 8.82 5.49 5.52
CA THR A 60 10.03 6.30 5.34
C THR A 60 10.16 7.41 6.39
N ILE A 61 9.04 7.83 7.01
CA ILE A 61 8.93 8.99 7.94
C ILE A 61 9.77 10.18 7.44
N SER A 62 9.75 10.42 6.13
CA SER A 62 10.47 11.54 5.51
C SER A 62 9.49 12.64 5.11
N SER A 63 9.97 13.89 5.11
CA SER A 63 9.19 15.03 4.61
C SER A 63 8.74 14.82 3.17
N GLU A 64 9.62 14.26 2.34
CA GLU A 64 9.34 13.92 0.94
C GLU A 64 8.27 12.83 0.82
N GLY A 65 8.33 11.79 1.66
CA GLY A 65 7.35 10.70 1.66
C GLY A 65 5.96 11.20 2.06
N VAL A 66 5.88 12.02 3.11
CA VAL A 66 4.62 12.65 3.53
C VAL A 66 4.07 13.58 2.44
N PHE A 67 4.92 14.40 1.84
CA PHE A 67 4.53 15.27 0.73
C PHE A 67 4.00 14.47 -0.47
N GLY A 68 4.69 13.39 -0.84
CA GLY A 68 4.26 12.48 -1.90
C GLY A 68 2.88 11.87 -1.63
N ILE A 69 2.63 11.40 -0.40
CA ILE A 69 1.31 10.88 0.01
C ILE A 69 0.22 11.95 -0.12
N MET A 70 0.50 13.20 0.31
CA MET A 70 -0.47 14.29 0.24
C MET A 70 -0.82 14.65 -1.21
N ILE A 71 0.17 14.76 -2.09
CA ILE A 71 -0.07 14.98 -3.51
C ILE A 71 -0.87 13.82 -4.11
N TYR A 72 -0.52 12.58 -3.76
CA TYR A 72 -1.24 11.40 -4.21
C TYR A 72 -2.70 11.41 -3.74
N LEU A 73 -2.97 11.76 -2.49
CA LEU A 73 -4.33 11.87 -1.94
C LEU A 73 -5.18 12.88 -2.71
N VAL A 74 -4.61 14.05 -3.03
CA VAL A 74 -5.31 15.08 -3.81
C VAL A 74 -5.64 14.56 -5.22
N MET A 75 -4.67 13.95 -5.91
CA MET A 75 -4.92 13.35 -7.23
C MET A 75 -5.97 12.24 -7.17
N TYR A 76 -5.87 11.37 -6.16
CA TYR A 76 -6.77 10.24 -5.94
C TYR A 76 -8.20 10.70 -5.60
N LEU A 77 -8.35 11.83 -4.89
CA LEU A 77 -9.64 12.47 -4.66
C LEU A 77 -10.31 12.81 -6.01
N PHE A 78 -9.63 13.56 -6.87
CA PHE A 78 -10.19 13.94 -8.17
C PHE A 78 -10.46 12.74 -9.08
N MET A 79 -9.59 11.71 -9.05
CA MET A 79 -9.81 10.47 -9.79
C MET A 79 -11.09 9.76 -9.33
N ASN A 80 -11.34 9.65 -8.02
CA ASN A 80 -12.57 9.05 -7.51
C ASN A 80 -13.81 9.88 -7.85
N LEU A 81 -13.73 11.20 -7.69
CA LEU A 81 -14.83 12.08 -8.10
C LEU A 81 -15.20 11.84 -9.56
N GLY A 82 -14.22 11.77 -10.47
CA GLY A 82 -14.46 11.45 -11.88
C GLY A 82 -15.05 10.05 -12.10
N ALA A 83 -14.52 9.03 -11.41
CA ALA A 83 -14.96 7.65 -11.56
C ALA A 83 -16.37 7.36 -11.03
N PHE A 84 -16.84 8.09 -10.00
CA PHE A 84 -18.18 7.95 -9.43
C PHE A 84 -19.22 8.92 -10.02
N PHE A 85 -18.78 9.90 -10.82
CA PHE A 85 -19.68 10.85 -11.48
C PHE A 85 -20.35 10.27 -12.73
N VAL A 86 -19.71 9.30 -13.38
CA VAL A 86 -20.22 8.54 -14.55
C VAL A 86 -21.02 7.32 -14.07
#